data_AF-A0A1Q4YB77-F1
#
_entry.id   AF-A0A1Q4YB77-F1
#
_cell.length_a   1.000
_cell.length_b   1.000
_cell.length_c   1.000
_cell.angle_alpha   90.00
_cell.angle_beta   90.00
_cell.angle_gamma   90.00
#
_symmetry.space_group_name_H-M   'P 1'
#
loop_
_entity.id
_entity.type
_entity.pdbx_description
1 polymer ?
#
loop_
_entity_poly.entity_id
_entity_poly.type
_entity_poly.pdbx_seq_one_letter_code
_entity_poly.pdbx_strand_id
1 'polypeptide(L)'
;MLIPHDTRIALDTVVDLVNTAPENGLPDSGPADITAQRPTGSPPDASTGAAADQLADIESLYAFAERHLISGVGTLGEKDLRAVQDVRSRFAEIFAAPDARTAADLVNRLVAAAGTTPQLTDHDGYDWHVHYFAPDASISDHLAADCGMALAFFVVAGEQERLRRCEAPDCRRAFVDLSRNRSRRYCSSRTCGNRLHVAAYRARRREAAG
;
A
#
# COMPACT_ATOMS: atom_id res chain seq x y z
N MET A 1 16.79 1.10 12.05
CA MET A 1 16.78 2.09 10.98
C MET A 1 16.13 3.35 11.50
N LEU A 2 16.84 4.48 11.46
CA LEU A 2 16.22 5.78 11.65
C LEU A 2 15.51 6.10 10.33
N ILE A 3 14.18 6.13 10.37
CA ILE A 3 13.36 6.58 9.23
C ILE A 3 13.14 8.06 9.49
N PRO A 4 13.62 8.98 8.63
CA PRO A 4 13.28 10.39 8.72
C PRO A 4 11.77 10.56 8.77
N HIS A 5 11.31 11.61 9.46
CA HIS A 5 9.89 11.87 9.62
C HIS A 5 9.14 11.88 8.28
N ASP A 6 9.73 12.51 7.27
CA ASP A 6 9.11 12.65 5.94
C ASP A 6 9.05 11.32 5.20
N THR A 7 10.10 10.49 5.33
CA THR A 7 10.06 9.12 4.79
C THR A 7 8.94 8.31 5.46
N ARG A 8 8.69 8.51 6.75
CA ARG A 8 7.59 7.83 7.44
C ARG A 8 6.23 8.30 6.90
N ILE A 9 6.03 9.60 6.72
CA ILE A 9 4.80 10.16 6.13
C ILE A 9 4.59 9.57 4.73
N ALA A 10 5.60 9.62 3.87
CA ALA A 10 5.51 9.08 2.51
C ALA A 10 5.17 7.58 2.49
N LEU A 11 5.68 6.80 3.44
CA LEU A 11 5.34 5.38 3.57
C LEU A 11 3.90 5.16 4.02
N ASP A 12 3.40 5.96 4.95
CA ASP A 12 2.00 5.88 5.38
C ASP A 12 1.07 6.30 4.23
N THR A 13 1.41 7.36 3.49
CA THR A 13 0.69 7.82 2.29
C THR A 13 0.63 6.75 1.19
N VAL A 14 1.75 6.10 0.87
CA VAL A 14 1.76 5.07 -0.19
C VAL A 14 0.99 3.81 0.24
N VAL A 15 1.08 3.42 1.51
CA VAL A 15 0.32 2.29 2.05
C VAL A 15 -1.17 2.57 1.98
N ASP A 16 -1.60 3.76 2.39
CA ASP A 16 -3.01 4.15 2.35
C ASP A 16 -3.51 4.27 0.92
N LEU A 17 -2.74 4.88 0.01
CA LEU A 17 -3.07 4.95 -1.41
C LEU A 17 -3.29 3.56 -2.02
N VAL A 18 -2.33 2.63 -1.84
CA VAL A 18 -2.45 1.25 -2.33
C VAL A 18 -3.68 0.55 -1.75
N ASN A 19 -4.02 0.85 -0.50
CA ASN A 19 -5.15 0.26 0.21
C ASN A 19 -6.50 0.90 -0.08
N THR A 20 -6.57 1.95 -0.92
CA THR A 20 -7.84 2.46 -1.46
C THR A 20 -8.42 1.56 -2.54
N ALA A 21 -7.56 0.75 -3.20
CA ALA A 21 -8.01 -0.16 -4.25
C ALA A 21 -8.96 -1.23 -3.69
N PRO A 22 -9.94 -1.68 -4.47
CA PRO A 22 -10.83 -2.76 -4.06
C PRO A 22 -10.04 -4.05 -3.82
N GLU A 23 -10.45 -4.85 -2.84
CA GLU A 23 -9.69 -6.05 -2.42
C GLU A 23 -9.53 -7.14 -3.51
N ASN A 24 -10.26 -7.03 -4.63
CA ASN A 24 -10.29 -7.99 -5.76
C ASN A 24 -9.68 -7.47 -7.08
N GLY A 25 -8.90 -6.38 -7.07
CA GLY A 25 -8.48 -5.66 -8.29
C GLY A 25 -7.25 -6.16 -9.07
N LEU A 26 -6.55 -7.23 -8.68
CA LEU A 26 -5.42 -7.77 -9.46
C LEU A 26 -5.73 -9.20 -9.94
N PRO A 27 -5.48 -9.55 -11.22
CA PRO A 27 -5.71 -10.91 -11.70
C PRO A 27 -4.83 -11.91 -10.94
N ASP A 28 -5.47 -13.00 -10.53
CA ASP A 28 -4.86 -14.15 -9.87
C ASP A 28 -3.72 -14.68 -10.75
N SER A 29 -2.48 -14.54 -10.28
CA SER A 29 -1.27 -15.03 -10.97
C SER A 29 -0.70 -16.24 -10.22
N GLY A 30 -1.59 -17.16 -9.84
CA GLY A 30 -1.24 -18.50 -9.35
C GLY A 30 -1.67 -19.58 -10.33
N PRO A 31 -0.89 -20.65 -10.54
CA PRO A 31 -1.27 -21.73 -11.45
C PRO A 31 -2.48 -22.47 -10.88
N ALA A 32 -3.51 -22.67 -11.71
CA ALA A 32 -4.69 -23.46 -11.36
C ALA A 32 -4.27 -24.92 -11.19
N ASP A 33 -4.12 -25.38 -9.95
CA ASP A 33 -3.98 -26.80 -9.65
C ASP A 33 -5.37 -27.39 -9.36
N ILE A 34 -5.87 -28.15 -10.34
CA ILE A 34 -7.22 -28.71 -10.37
C ILE A 34 -7.17 -30.09 -9.71
N THR A 35 -7.02 -30.16 -8.39
CA THR A 35 -7.40 -31.35 -7.61
C THR A 35 -7.57 -31.01 -6.13
N ALA A 36 -8.81 -30.77 -5.67
CA ALA A 36 -9.17 -31.03 -4.27
C ALA A 36 -10.68 -31.09 -4.03
N GLN A 37 -11.07 -32.10 -3.27
CA GLN A 37 -12.41 -32.50 -2.83
C GLN A 37 -13.18 -31.40 -2.07
N ARG A 38 -14.51 -31.40 -2.21
CA ARG A 38 -15.50 -30.58 -1.47
C ARG A 38 -15.40 -30.78 0.05
N PRO A 39 -15.35 -29.72 0.89
CA PRO A 39 -15.73 -29.82 2.28
C PRO A 39 -17.16 -29.33 2.51
N THR A 40 -17.85 -30.02 3.41
CA THR A 40 -19.22 -29.77 3.84
C THR A 40 -19.27 -28.70 4.95
N GLY A 41 -20.06 -27.64 4.73
CA GLY A 41 -20.92 -27.01 5.74
C GLY A 41 -20.31 -26.27 6.94
N SER A 42 -20.23 -24.94 6.85
CA SER A 42 -20.57 -23.97 7.91
C SER A 42 -20.98 -22.65 7.23
N PRO A 43 -21.93 -21.88 7.78
CA PRO A 43 -22.55 -20.76 7.05
C PRO A 43 -21.54 -19.63 6.78
N PRO A 44 -21.66 -18.91 5.65
CA PRO A 44 -20.83 -17.73 5.39
C PRO A 44 -21.30 -16.62 6.33
N ASP A 45 -20.46 -16.22 7.28
CA ASP A 45 -20.61 -14.90 7.90
C ASP A 45 -20.44 -13.88 6.77
N ALA A 46 -21.54 -13.21 6.47
CA ALA A 46 -21.66 -12.24 5.41
C ALA A 46 -20.83 -11.00 5.72
N SER A 47 -19.66 -10.90 5.10
CA SER A 47 -19.09 -9.63 4.64
C SER A 47 -18.31 -9.82 3.34
N THR A 48 -18.82 -10.64 2.42
CA THR A 48 -18.32 -10.77 1.04
C THR A 48 -18.89 -9.66 0.16
N GLY A 49 -18.78 -8.42 0.61
CA GLY A 49 -18.83 -7.27 -0.28
C GLY A 49 -17.38 -6.99 -0.66
N ALA A 50 -17.02 -7.11 -1.94
CA ALA A 50 -15.75 -6.56 -2.39
C ALA A 50 -15.72 -5.10 -1.90
N ALA A 51 -14.78 -4.75 -1.03
CA ALA A 51 -14.69 -3.40 -0.52
C ALA A 51 -14.63 -2.46 -1.74
N ALA A 52 -15.56 -1.50 -1.80
CA ALA A 52 -15.63 -0.56 -2.92
C ALA A 52 -14.30 0.20 -3.04
N ASP A 53 -13.97 0.63 -4.25
CA ASP A 53 -12.82 1.50 -4.49
C ASP A 53 -13.00 2.79 -3.67
N GLN A 54 -12.08 3.06 -2.74
CA GLN A 54 -12.12 4.23 -1.86
C GLN A 54 -11.55 5.48 -2.52
N LEU A 55 -11.12 5.38 -3.79
CA LEU A 55 -10.67 6.47 -4.63
C LEU A 55 -11.44 6.42 -5.96
N ALA A 56 -12.77 6.34 -5.88
CA ALA A 56 -13.65 6.15 -7.04
C ALA A 56 -14.01 7.45 -7.78
N ASP A 57 -13.92 8.60 -7.10
CA ASP A 57 -14.37 9.90 -7.59
C ASP A 57 -13.46 11.05 -7.13
N ILE A 58 -13.73 12.25 -7.66
CA ILE A 58 -12.94 13.47 -7.38
C ILE A 58 -13.07 13.88 -5.91
N GLU A 59 -14.23 13.68 -5.29
CA GLU A 59 -14.45 13.98 -3.86
C GLU A 59 -13.53 13.10 -2.98
N SER A 60 -13.46 11.81 -3.28
CA SER A 60 -12.56 10.88 -2.61
C SER A 60 -11.08 11.24 -2.81
N LEU A 61 -10.73 11.79 -3.99
CA LEU A 61 -9.38 12.28 -4.26
C LEU A 61 -9.04 13.52 -3.43
N TYR A 62 -9.94 14.50 -3.33
CA TYR A 62 -9.73 15.65 -2.44
C TYR A 62 -9.59 15.22 -0.98
N ALA A 63 -10.47 14.33 -0.51
CA ALA A 63 -10.40 13.80 0.85
C ALA A 63 -9.09 13.04 1.13
N PHE A 64 -8.54 12.36 0.11
CA PHE A 64 -7.22 11.73 0.20
C PHE A 64 -6.11 12.79 0.30
N ALA A 65 -6.10 13.78 -0.60
CA ALA A 65 -5.11 14.86 -0.60
C ALA A 65 -5.08 15.63 0.74
N GLU A 66 -6.25 15.98 1.29
CA GLU A 66 -6.38 16.67 2.57
C GLU A 66 -5.85 15.83 3.74
N ARG A 67 -6.20 14.55 3.80
CA ARG A 67 -5.77 13.63 4.87
C ARG A 67 -4.25 13.49 4.94
N HIS A 68 -3.61 13.48 3.77
CA HIS A 68 -2.16 13.31 3.64
C HIS A 68 -1.41 14.65 3.50
N LEU A 69 -2.11 15.78 3.71
CA LEU A 69 -1.54 17.13 3.65
C LEU A 69 -0.79 17.40 2.34
N ILE A 70 -1.30 16.87 1.21
CA ILE A 70 -0.68 17.06 -0.10
C ILE A 70 -0.92 18.51 -0.54
N SER A 71 0.11 19.34 -0.38
CA SER A 71 0.08 20.76 -0.70
C SER A 71 0.28 21.01 -2.20
N GLY A 72 -0.04 22.24 -2.65
CA GLY A 72 0.17 22.65 -4.04
C GLY A 72 -0.79 22.04 -5.07
N VAL A 73 -1.80 21.29 -4.63
CA VAL A 73 -2.81 20.72 -5.53
C VAL A 73 -3.80 21.81 -5.94
N GLY A 74 -3.82 22.15 -7.23
CA GLY A 74 -4.82 23.04 -7.82
C GLY A 74 -6.20 22.39 -7.87
N THR A 75 -7.07 22.88 -8.77
CA THR A 75 -8.37 22.24 -9.00
C THR A 75 -8.18 20.84 -9.61
N LEU A 76 -8.55 19.81 -8.86
CA LEU A 76 -8.50 18.41 -9.29
C LEU A 76 -9.68 18.06 -10.18
N GLY A 77 -9.41 17.30 -11.24
CA GLY A 77 -10.41 16.77 -12.17
C GLY A 77 -10.27 15.28 -12.42
N GLU A 78 -11.08 14.76 -13.34
CA GLU A 78 -11.08 13.32 -13.68
C GLU A 78 -9.73 12.81 -14.20
N LYS A 79 -8.95 13.68 -14.86
CA LYS A 79 -7.61 13.31 -15.35
C LYS A 79 -6.66 13.03 -14.18
N ASP A 80 -6.70 13.86 -13.15
CA ASP A 80 -5.90 13.69 -11.93
C ASP A 80 -6.29 12.41 -11.20
N LEU A 81 -7.60 12.16 -11.07
CA LEU A 81 -8.11 10.92 -10.49
C LEU A 81 -7.56 9.68 -11.20
N ARG A 82 -7.66 9.62 -12.54
CA ARG A 82 -7.13 8.50 -13.32
C ARG A 82 -5.61 8.36 -13.17
N ALA A 83 -4.88 9.48 -13.21
CA ALA A 83 -3.43 9.48 -13.03
C ALA A 83 -3.01 8.97 -11.65
N VAL A 84 -3.74 9.34 -10.59
CA VAL A 84 -3.48 8.86 -9.23
C VAL A 84 -3.85 7.38 -9.08
N GLN A 85 -4.94 6.92 -9.70
CA GLN A 85 -5.28 5.50 -9.77
C GLN A 85 -4.22 4.68 -10.52
N ASP A 86 -3.61 5.22 -11.57
CA ASP A 86 -2.50 4.59 -12.28
C ASP A 86 -1.24 4.51 -11.40
N VAL A 87 -0.90 5.59 -10.70
CA VAL A 87 0.21 5.64 -9.72
C VAL A 87 -0.02 4.63 -8.59
N ARG A 88 -1.26 4.54 -8.08
CA ARG A 88 -1.68 3.53 -7.09
C ARG A 88 -1.41 2.10 -7.58
N SER A 89 -1.76 1.79 -8.82
CA SER A 89 -1.51 0.47 -9.42
C SER A 89 -0.01 0.16 -9.52
N ARG A 90 0.82 1.14 -9.88
CA ARG A 90 2.29 0.98 -9.91
C ARG A 90 2.89 0.75 -8.53
N PHE A 91 2.42 1.47 -7.51
CA PHE A 91 2.81 1.18 -6.13
C PHE A 91 2.36 -0.21 -5.69
N ALA A 92 1.16 -0.65 -6.09
CA ALA A 92 0.68 -1.98 -5.79
C ALA A 92 1.61 -3.08 -6.35
N GLU A 93 2.17 -2.88 -7.54
CA GLU A 93 3.20 -3.75 -8.13
C GLU A 93 4.51 -3.75 -7.32
N ILE A 94 4.98 -2.58 -6.86
CA ILE A 94 6.19 -2.48 -6.02
C ILE A 94 6.03 -3.27 -4.72
N PHE A 95 4.88 -3.18 -4.06
CA PHE A 95 4.56 -3.98 -2.86
C PHE A 95 4.41 -5.48 -3.14
N ALA A 96 4.22 -5.87 -4.40
CA ALA A 96 4.12 -7.27 -4.83
C ALA A 96 5.43 -7.79 -5.44
N ALA A 97 6.47 -6.97 -5.54
CA ALA A 97 7.73 -7.34 -6.16
C ALA A 97 8.38 -8.53 -5.42
N PRO A 98 8.81 -9.59 -6.14
CA PRO A 98 9.34 -10.81 -5.52
C PRO A 98 10.75 -10.62 -4.92
N ASP A 99 11.48 -9.60 -5.38
CA ASP A 99 12.84 -9.33 -4.96
C ASP A 99 13.19 -7.84 -5.10
N ALA A 100 14.32 -7.45 -4.51
CA ALA A 100 14.81 -6.08 -4.51
C ALA A 100 15.16 -5.55 -5.91
N ARG A 101 15.57 -6.42 -6.85
CA ARG A 101 15.90 -6.00 -8.22
C ARG A 101 14.64 -5.57 -8.96
N THR A 102 13.60 -6.39 -8.91
CA THR A 102 12.30 -6.10 -9.50
C THR A 102 11.68 -4.85 -8.89
N ALA A 103 11.77 -4.70 -7.56
CA ALA A 103 11.31 -3.49 -6.88
C ALA A 103 12.08 -2.24 -7.34
N ALA A 104 13.41 -2.33 -7.46
CA ALA A 104 14.23 -1.22 -7.95
C ALA A 104 13.84 -0.80 -9.37
N ASP A 105 13.62 -1.75 -10.28
CA ASP A 105 13.23 -1.46 -11.66
C ASP A 105 11.84 -0.80 -11.75
N LEU A 106 10.90 -1.21 -10.90
CA LEU A 106 9.57 -0.58 -10.80
C LEU A 106 9.67 0.84 -10.23
N VAL A 107 10.42 1.03 -9.14
CA VAL A 107 10.63 2.34 -8.52
C VAL A 107 11.31 3.29 -9.50
N ASN A 108 12.38 2.85 -10.18
CA ASN A 108 13.10 3.66 -11.17
C ASN A 108 12.19 4.14 -12.29
N ARG A 109 11.34 3.26 -12.84
CA ARG A 109 10.38 3.64 -13.88
C ARG A 109 9.36 4.67 -13.36
N LEU A 110 8.89 4.50 -12.12
CA LEU A 110 7.91 5.40 -11.52
C LEU A 110 8.49 6.80 -11.30
N VAL A 111 9.66 6.90 -10.64
CA VAL A 111 10.27 8.21 -10.33
C VAL A 111 10.79 8.91 -11.59
N ALA A 112 11.27 8.16 -12.59
CA ALA A 112 11.68 8.73 -13.87
C ALA A 112 10.48 9.33 -14.63
N ALA A 113 9.32 8.68 -14.60
CA ALA A 113 8.11 9.19 -15.23
C ALA A 113 7.57 10.46 -14.54
N ALA A 114 7.76 10.58 -13.23
CA ALA A 114 7.33 11.75 -12.45
C ALA A 114 8.21 12.99 -12.65
N GLY A 115 9.40 12.85 -13.26
CA GLY A 115 10.32 13.97 -13.47
C GLY A 115 10.88 14.56 -12.18
N THR A 116 11.43 13.69 -11.31
CA THR A 116 11.86 14.11 -9.97
C THR A 116 12.87 15.28 -10.00
N THR A 117 12.57 16.33 -9.25
CA THR A 117 13.37 17.56 -9.14
C THR A 117 13.57 17.88 -7.65
N PRO A 118 14.66 17.38 -7.02
CA PRO A 118 14.89 17.58 -5.60
C PRO A 118 15.02 19.06 -5.21
N GLN A 119 14.28 19.49 -4.19
CA GLN A 119 14.33 20.84 -3.63
C GLN A 119 14.35 20.77 -2.10
N LEU A 120 15.26 21.52 -1.49
CA LEU A 120 15.32 21.66 -0.04
C LEU A 120 14.35 22.76 0.40
N THR A 121 13.49 22.45 1.37
CA THR A 121 12.36 23.29 1.79
C THR A 121 12.11 23.20 3.30
N ASP A 122 11.51 24.23 3.91
CA ASP A 122 11.23 24.35 5.35
C ASP A 122 9.77 24.76 5.64
N HIS A 123 8.83 24.42 4.75
CA HIS A 123 7.40 24.74 4.92
C HIS A 123 6.55 23.54 5.42
N ASP A 124 5.22 23.64 5.34
CA ASP A 124 4.25 22.60 5.74
C ASP A 124 4.29 22.16 7.22
N GLY A 125 4.87 23.01 8.08
CA GLY A 125 4.95 22.76 9.52
C GLY A 125 6.10 21.85 9.93
N TYR A 126 7.05 21.61 9.03
CA TYR A 126 8.27 20.83 9.27
C TYR A 126 9.53 21.70 9.15
N ASP A 127 10.62 21.25 9.76
CA ASP A 127 11.96 21.81 9.54
C ASP A 127 12.49 21.36 8.15
N TRP A 128 13.73 21.70 7.80
CA TRP A 128 14.33 21.37 6.51
C TRP A 128 14.12 19.91 6.06
N HIS A 129 13.47 19.76 4.91
CA HIS A 129 13.20 18.49 4.24
C HIS A 129 13.33 18.62 2.72
N VAL A 130 13.30 17.49 2.01
CA VAL A 130 13.47 17.44 0.55
C VAL A 130 12.15 17.08 -0.11
N HIS A 131 11.63 17.96 -0.94
CA HIS A 131 10.62 17.62 -1.95
C HIS A 131 11.29 17.02 -3.17
N TYR A 132 10.68 16.01 -3.78
CA TYR A 132 11.24 15.39 -4.99
C TYR A 132 10.50 15.80 -6.27
N PHE A 133 9.59 16.76 -6.20
CA PHE A 133 8.77 17.22 -7.33
C PHE A 133 8.97 18.72 -7.61
N ALA A 134 8.68 19.13 -8.84
CA ALA A 134 8.75 20.54 -9.22
C ALA A 134 7.60 21.36 -8.59
N PRO A 135 7.78 22.67 -8.37
CA PRO A 135 6.67 23.56 -8.09
C PRO A 135 5.59 23.40 -9.16
N ASP A 136 4.32 23.33 -8.74
CA ASP A 136 3.15 23.11 -9.60
C ASP A 136 3.07 21.73 -10.28
N ALA A 137 3.83 20.73 -9.80
CA ALA A 137 3.67 19.34 -10.25
C ALA A 137 2.24 18.82 -10.02
N SER A 138 1.78 17.93 -10.91
CA SER A 138 0.48 17.28 -10.73
C SER A 138 0.46 16.47 -9.43
N ILE A 139 -0.73 16.26 -8.85
CA ILE A 139 -0.88 15.42 -7.64
C ILE A 139 -0.31 14.00 -7.86
N SER A 140 -0.46 13.45 -9.08
CA SER A 140 0.13 12.15 -9.43
C SER A 140 1.66 12.18 -9.44
N ASP A 141 2.27 13.25 -9.94
CA ASP A 141 3.74 13.37 -9.98
C ASP A 141 4.32 13.60 -8.59
N HIS A 142 3.65 14.42 -7.76
CA HIS A 142 3.99 14.60 -6.34
C HIS A 142 3.99 13.25 -5.62
N LEU A 143 2.89 12.50 -5.70
CA LEU A 143 2.77 11.18 -5.08
C LEU A 143 3.82 10.20 -5.62
N ALA A 144 4.01 10.15 -6.94
CA ALA A 144 4.97 9.25 -7.57
C ALA A 144 6.42 9.57 -7.16
N ALA A 145 6.77 10.86 -7.07
CA ALA A 145 8.09 11.34 -6.68
C ALA A 145 8.39 11.03 -5.21
N ASP A 146 7.59 11.55 -4.28
CA ASP A 146 7.90 11.47 -2.85
C ASP A 146 7.79 10.04 -2.31
N CYS A 147 6.68 9.37 -2.61
CA CYS A 147 6.49 8.00 -2.19
C CYS A 147 7.45 7.06 -2.94
N GLY A 148 7.72 7.31 -4.23
CA GLY A 148 8.70 6.54 -4.99
C GLY A 148 10.11 6.65 -4.39
N MET A 149 10.54 7.85 -3.99
CA MET A 149 11.83 8.07 -3.36
C MET A 149 11.91 7.46 -1.96
N ALA A 150 10.83 7.51 -1.17
CA ALA A 150 10.77 6.79 0.11
C ALA A 150 10.96 5.27 -0.06
N LEU A 151 10.32 4.68 -1.08
CA LEU A 151 10.50 3.27 -1.43
C LEU A 151 11.91 2.99 -1.97
N ALA A 152 12.51 3.92 -2.73
CA ALA A 152 13.90 3.82 -3.18
C ALA A 152 14.87 3.72 -2.00
N PHE A 153 14.70 4.56 -0.97
CA PHE A 153 15.53 4.48 0.25
C PHE A 153 15.37 3.15 0.99
N PHE A 154 14.18 2.55 0.98
CA PHE A 154 13.96 1.21 1.54
C PHE A 154 14.73 0.13 0.77
N VAL A 155 14.73 0.20 -0.56
CA VAL A 155 15.52 -0.71 -1.39
C VAL A 155 17.01 -0.53 -1.12
N VAL A 156 17.50 0.72 -1.08
CA VAL A 156 18.91 1.05 -0.78
C VAL A 156 19.33 0.54 0.62
N ALA A 157 18.45 0.65 1.60
CA ALA A 157 18.69 0.17 2.96
C ALA A 157 18.65 -1.37 3.09
N GLY A 158 18.33 -2.11 2.02
CA GLY A 158 18.16 -3.57 2.07
C GLY A 158 16.90 -3.99 2.85
N GLU A 159 15.88 -3.14 2.86
CA GLU A 159 14.66 -3.31 3.65
C GLU A 159 13.41 -3.57 2.78
N GLN A 160 13.60 -3.94 1.51
CA GLN A 160 12.49 -4.24 0.58
C GLN A 160 11.55 -5.33 1.12
N GLU A 161 12.06 -6.35 1.82
CA GLU A 161 11.25 -7.42 2.43
C GLU A 161 10.22 -6.91 3.46
N ARG A 162 10.39 -5.67 3.95
CA ARG A 162 9.41 -5.03 4.85
C ARG A 162 8.18 -4.52 4.10
N LEU A 163 8.24 -4.36 2.78
CA LEU A 163 7.07 -4.03 1.97
C LEU A 163 6.28 -5.31 1.77
N ARG A 164 5.12 -5.44 2.43
CA ARG A 164 4.38 -6.71 2.49
C ARG A 164 2.93 -6.55 2.12
N ARG A 165 2.35 -7.65 1.66
CA ARG A 165 0.90 -7.87 1.54
C ARG A 165 0.40 -8.72 2.69
N CYS A 166 -0.83 -8.48 3.14
CA CYS A 166 -1.46 -9.26 4.19
C CYS A 166 -1.54 -10.75 3.80
N GLU A 167 -1.12 -11.64 4.69
CA GLU A 167 -1.17 -13.10 4.46
C GLU A 167 -2.53 -13.73 4.81
N ALA A 168 -3.54 -12.94 5.19
CA ALA A 168 -4.89 -13.49 5.43
C ALA A 168 -5.53 -13.91 4.09
N PRO A 169 -6.21 -15.07 4.00
CA PRO A 169 -6.68 -15.64 2.73
C PRO A 169 -7.49 -14.68 1.85
N ASP A 170 -8.28 -13.84 2.49
CA ASP A 170 -9.24 -12.89 1.93
C ASP A 170 -8.82 -11.43 2.11
N CYS A 171 -7.55 -11.14 2.41
CA CYS A 171 -7.05 -9.77 2.53
C CYS A 171 -5.81 -9.58 1.66
N ARG A 172 -5.75 -8.47 0.92
CA ARG A 172 -4.60 -8.11 0.08
C ARG A 172 -4.01 -6.74 0.43
N ARG A 173 -4.36 -6.21 1.61
CA ARG A 173 -3.86 -4.90 2.06
C ARG A 173 -2.33 -4.88 2.15
N ALA A 174 -1.73 -3.82 1.64
CA ALA A 174 -0.31 -3.51 1.79
C ALA A 174 -0.03 -2.99 3.21
N PHE A 175 1.19 -3.24 3.71
CA PHE A 175 1.73 -2.64 4.92
C PHE A 175 3.26 -2.67 4.92
N VAL A 176 3.87 -1.81 5.73
CA VAL A 176 5.30 -1.87 6.03
C VAL A 176 5.53 -2.60 7.36
N ASP A 177 6.37 -3.63 7.35
CA ASP A 177 6.76 -4.36 8.55
C ASP A 177 7.84 -3.61 9.33
N LEU A 178 7.42 -2.75 10.25
CA LEU A 178 8.30 -2.04 11.17
C LEU A 178 8.62 -2.83 12.45
N SER A 179 8.27 -4.12 12.52
CA SER A 179 8.64 -4.96 13.66
C SER A 179 10.15 -5.22 13.70
N ARG A 180 10.68 -5.37 14.92
CA ARG A 180 12.13 -5.55 15.15
C ARG A 180 12.69 -6.77 14.41
N ASN A 181 11.93 -7.84 14.31
CA ASN A 181 12.34 -9.15 13.78
C ASN A 181 11.68 -9.49 12.43
N ARG A 182 11.09 -8.52 11.73
CA ARG A 182 10.42 -8.73 10.42
C ARG A 182 9.38 -9.86 10.44
N SER A 183 8.62 -9.96 11.54
CA SER A 183 7.71 -11.09 11.77
C SER A 183 6.23 -10.75 11.55
N ARG A 184 5.91 -9.51 11.17
CA ARG A 184 4.50 -9.10 11.01
C ARG A 184 3.97 -9.70 9.71
N ARG A 185 3.01 -10.61 9.84
CA ARG A 185 2.36 -11.33 8.72
C ARG A 185 1.06 -10.68 8.23
N TYR A 186 0.46 -9.83 9.06
CA TYR A 186 -0.88 -9.27 8.81
C TYR A 186 -0.88 -7.75 8.83
N CYS A 187 -1.76 -7.16 8.01
CA CYS A 187 -1.91 -5.72 7.87
C CYS A 187 -2.30 -5.01 9.17
N SER A 188 -2.87 -5.70 10.16
CA SER A 188 -3.07 -5.17 11.51
C SER A 188 -3.29 -6.33 12.49
N SER A 189 -2.73 -6.18 13.70
CA SER A 189 -2.95 -7.13 14.79
C SER A 189 -4.40 -7.08 15.30
N ARG A 190 -5.06 -5.91 15.24
CA ARG A 190 -6.41 -5.71 15.75
C ARG A 190 -7.50 -6.26 14.82
N THR A 191 -7.23 -6.31 13.51
CA THR A 191 -8.18 -6.82 12.51
C THR A 191 -7.80 -8.24 12.08
N CYS A 192 -7.02 -8.39 11.00
CA CYS A 192 -6.65 -9.69 10.44
C CYS A 192 -5.92 -10.58 11.46
N GLY A 193 -4.98 -10.03 12.23
CA GLY A 193 -4.27 -10.80 13.26
C GLY A 193 -5.20 -11.43 14.29
N ASN A 194 -6.12 -10.65 14.85
CA ASN A 194 -7.10 -11.13 15.83
C ASN A 194 -8.08 -12.12 15.19
N ARG A 195 -8.61 -11.82 14.00
CA ARG A 195 -9.54 -12.70 13.26
C ARG A 195 -8.94 -14.10 13.07
N LEU A 196 -7.70 -14.17 12.59
CA LEU A 196 -7.02 -15.44 12.33
C LEU A 196 -6.66 -16.16 13.65
N HIS A 197 -6.27 -15.43 14.70
CA HIS A 197 -6.01 -16.01 16.01
C HIS A 197 -7.27 -16.64 16.63
N VAL A 198 -8.41 -15.95 16.56
CA VAL A 198 -9.71 -16.45 17.04
C VAL A 198 -10.15 -17.69 16.25
N ALA A 199 -10.00 -17.68 14.92
CA ALA A 199 -10.32 -18.83 14.09
C ALA A 199 -9.48 -20.07 14.47
N ALA A 200 -8.17 -19.89 14.66
CA ALA A 200 -7.27 -20.96 15.09
C ALA A 200 -7.60 -21.48 16.51
N TYR A 201 -7.93 -20.60 17.45
CA TYR A 201 -8.36 -20.99 18.79
C TYR A 201 -9.64 -21.85 18.75
N ARG A 202 -10.65 -21.44 17.95
CA ARG A 202 -11.90 -22.19 17.77
C ARG A 202 -11.66 -23.56 17.11
N ALA A 203 -10.74 -23.67 16.15
CA ALA A 203 -10.37 -24.94 15.53
C ALA A 203 -9.80 -25.93 16.55
N ARG A 204 -8.78 -25.51 17.32
CA ARG A 204 -8.20 -26.34 18.40
C ARG A 204 -9.23 -26.77 19.44
N ARG A 205 -10.20 -25.89 19.76
CA ARG A 205 -11.26 -26.21 20.73
C ARG A 205 -12.22 -27.29 20.23
N ARG A 206 -12.51 -27.33 18.93
CA ARG A 206 -13.32 -28.39 18.30
C ARG A 206 -12.56 -29.70 18.25
N GLU A 207 -11.28 -29.67 17.89
CA GLU A 207 -10.41 -30.86 17.87
C GLU A 207 -10.24 -31.48 19.26
N ALA A 208 -10.18 -30.66 20.31
CA ALA A 208 -10.10 -31.15 21.69
C ALA A 208 -11.45 -31.60 22.29
N ALA A 209 -12.57 -31.42 21.56
CA ALA A 209 -13.91 -31.76 22.02
C ALA A 209 -14.57 -32.89 21.19
N GLY A 210 -13.96 -33.27 20.07
CA GLY A 210 -14.30 -34.46 19.27
C GLY A 210 -13.31 -35.59 19.56
#